data_AF-A0A1Z8MVK8-F1
#
_entry.id   AF-A0A1Z8MVK8-F1
#
_cell.length_a   1.000
_cell.length_b   1.000
_cell.length_c   1.000
_cell.angle_alpha   90.00
_cell.angle_beta   90.00
_cell.angle_gamma   90.00
#
_symmetry.space_group_name_H-M   'P 1'
#
loop_
_entity.id
_entity.type
_entity.pdbx_description
1 polymer ?
#
loop_
_entity_poly.entity_id
_entity_poly.type
_entity_poly.pdbx_seq_one_letter_code
_entity_poly.pdbx_strand_id
1 'polypeptide(L)'
;MTDKSLTLRGAFDACQDIELRFAKIYARLSLLLGGVDDRVARFWETMSTQEWQHYVLIEFGRSLCSTAFDLDMPIHDLPAIGSISKIKDDLTKHEQRVDEMNVNLSDGFKITIEIEQSEADQLFMYLAKMTEKAIYQNNQTFLLNRLNRIQKEMQHHHQTVIEAAKRLSNDPEIIRSAVSLSHH
;
A
#
# COMPACT_ATOMS: atom_id res chain seq x y z
N MET A 1 23.07 -7.43 -20.08
CA MET A 1 22.82 -7.38 -18.63
C MET A 1 21.72 -8.39 -18.38
N THR A 2 22.00 -9.44 -17.62
CA THR A 2 21.01 -10.49 -17.32
C THR A 2 19.90 -9.89 -16.48
N ASP A 3 18.68 -9.94 -17.00
CA ASP A 3 17.46 -9.58 -16.29
C ASP A 3 17.40 -10.50 -15.05
N LYS A 4 17.68 -9.96 -13.86
CA LYS A 4 17.54 -10.74 -12.63
C LYS A 4 16.04 -10.98 -12.47
N SER A 5 15.60 -12.21 -12.74
CA SER A 5 14.25 -12.64 -12.43
C SER A 5 13.92 -12.29 -10.98
N LEU A 6 12.83 -11.54 -10.76
CA LEU A 6 12.35 -11.21 -9.43
C LEU A 6 12.09 -12.50 -8.65
N THR A 7 12.66 -12.63 -7.45
CA THR A 7 12.41 -13.79 -6.57
C THR A 7 11.25 -13.53 -5.62
N LEU A 8 10.71 -14.59 -5.02
CA LEU A 8 9.67 -14.45 -3.99
C LEU A 8 10.14 -13.58 -2.82
N ARG A 9 11.40 -13.77 -2.39
CA ARG A 9 12.07 -12.90 -1.42
C ARG A 9 12.08 -11.44 -1.87
N GLY A 10 12.54 -11.18 -3.09
CA GLY A 10 12.61 -9.83 -3.64
C GLY A 10 11.24 -9.14 -3.73
N ALA A 11 10.19 -9.90 -4.04
CA ALA A 11 8.81 -9.39 -4.03
C ALA A 11 8.34 -9.03 -2.62
N PHE A 12 8.59 -9.90 -1.63
CA PHE A 12 8.29 -9.58 -0.22
C PHE A 12 9.08 -8.34 0.26
N ASP A 13 10.38 -8.26 -0.04
CA ASP A 13 11.23 -7.12 0.33
C ASP A 13 10.73 -5.81 -0.29
N ALA A 14 10.33 -5.86 -1.57
CA ALA A 14 9.77 -4.71 -2.25
C ALA A 14 8.44 -4.26 -1.65
N CYS A 15 7.48 -5.18 -1.47
CA CYS A 15 6.16 -4.85 -0.92
C CYS A 15 6.30 -4.30 0.51
N GLN A 16 7.10 -4.95 1.34
CA GLN A 16 7.37 -4.49 2.71
C GLN A 16 7.90 -3.05 2.75
N ASP A 17 8.88 -2.74 1.91
CA ASP A 17 9.46 -1.40 1.78
C ASP A 17 8.40 -0.39 1.34
N ILE A 18 7.57 -0.75 0.36
CA ILE A 18 6.49 0.09 -0.17
C ILE A 18 5.45 0.41 0.91
N GLU A 19 4.85 -0.60 1.56
CA GLU A 19 3.81 -0.41 2.59
C GLU A 19 4.32 0.47 3.75
N LEU A 20 5.57 0.24 4.18
CA LEU A 20 6.17 1.03 5.25
C LEU A 20 6.34 2.50 4.86
N ARG A 21 6.69 2.77 3.61
CA ARG A 21 6.89 4.13 3.10
C ARG A 21 5.54 4.84 2.93
N PHE A 22 4.51 4.17 2.42
CA PHE A 22 3.14 4.72 2.43
C PHE A 22 2.68 5.09 3.84
N ALA A 23 2.85 4.18 4.81
CA ALA A 23 2.50 4.44 6.21
C ALA A 23 3.19 5.70 6.76
N LYS A 24 4.49 5.89 6.45
CA LYS A 24 5.27 7.06 6.87
C LYS A 24 4.82 8.35 6.19
N ILE A 25 4.54 8.31 4.88
CA ILE A 25 4.02 9.46 4.13
C ILE A 25 2.71 9.92 4.76
N TYR A 26 1.77 9.00 5.01
CA TYR A 26 0.49 9.33 5.64
C TYR A 26 0.66 9.87 7.06
N ALA A 27 1.52 9.26 7.89
CA ALA A 27 1.82 9.81 9.22
C ALA A 27 2.35 11.24 9.14
N ARG A 28 3.22 11.51 8.16
CA ARG A 28 3.81 12.84 7.96
C ARG A 28 2.78 13.85 7.45
N LEU A 29 1.88 13.47 6.55
CA LEU A 29 0.77 14.31 6.10
C LEU A 29 -0.15 14.68 7.27
N SER A 30 -0.48 13.73 8.16
CA SER A 30 -1.24 14.03 9.38
C SER A 30 -0.54 15.11 10.23
N LEU A 31 0.77 14.98 10.46
CA LEU A 31 1.52 15.96 11.26
C LEU A 31 1.59 17.35 10.63
N LEU A 32 1.74 17.43 9.30
CA LEU A 32 1.85 18.70 8.58
C LEU A 32 0.52 19.43 8.43
N LEU A 33 -0.56 18.68 8.21
CA LEU A 33 -1.86 19.23 7.80
C LEU A 33 -2.93 19.12 8.90
N GLY A 34 -2.67 18.35 9.95
CA GLY A 34 -3.60 18.14 11.06
C GLY A 34 -3.87 19.39 11.91
N GLY A 35 -3.00 20.41 11.84
CA GLY A 35 -3.24 21.70 12.48
C GLY A 35 -4.39 22.51 11.86
N VAL A 36 -4.88 22.11 10.69
CA VAL A 36 -5.98 22.79 9.99
C VAL A 36 -7.35 22.32 10.49
N ASP A 37 -7.52 21.01 10.71
CA ASP A 37 -8.75 20.37 11.18
C ASP A 37 -8.43 18.99 11.76
N ASP A 38 -8.97 18.64 12.93
CA ASP A 38 -8.78 17.32 13.56
C ASP A 38 -9.28 16.17 12.65
N ARG A 39 -10.31 16.40 11.85
CA ARG A 39 -10.82 15.41 10.88
C ARG A 39 -9.80 15.12 9.78
N VAL A 40 -9.00 16.12 9.42
CA VAL A 40 -7.94 16.02 8.43
C VAL A 40 -6.77 15.21 9.01
N ALA A 41 -6.37 15.45 10.26
CA ALA A 41 -5.36 14.65 10.96
C ALA A 41 -5.78 13.17 11.03
N ARG A 42 -6.99 12.90 11.54
CA ARG A 42 -7.51 11.54 11.73
C ARG A 42 -7.61 10.74 10.44
N PHE A 43 -7.91 11.39 9.32
CA PHE A 43 -7.95 10.73 8.02
C PHE A 43 -6.60 10.10 7.69
N TRP A 44 -5.52 10.89 7.70
CA TRP A 44 -4.18 10.35 7.39
C TRP A 44 -3.60 9.46 8.48
N GLU A 45 -3.97 9.64 9.76
CA GLU A 45 -3.65 8.68 10.82
C GLU A 45 -4.28 7.30 10.55
N THR A 46 -5.53 7.30 10.07
CA THR A 46 -6.23 6.06 9.70
C THR A 46 -5.53 5.38 8.54
N MET A 47 -5.24 6.11 7.46
CA MET A 47 -4.51 5.58 6.31
C MET A 47 -3.13 5.02 6.73
N SER A 48 -2.37 5.77 7.53
CA SER A 48 -1.07 5.33 8.05
C SER A 48 -1.17 4.03 8.85
N THR A 49 -2.21 3.90 9.68
CA THR A 49 -2.44 2.70 10.50
C THR A 49 -2.76 1.49 9.63
N GLN A 50 -3.54 1.67 8.57
CA GLN A 50 -3.90 0.61 7.64
C GLN A 50 -2.67 0.12 6.87
N GLU A 51 -1.83 1.02 6.35
CA GLU A 51 -0.59 0.61 5.67
C GLU A 51 0.41 -0.08 6.60
N TRP A 52 0.45 0.32 7.88
CA TRP A 52 1.23 -0.42 8.87
C TRP A 52 0.72 -1.85 9.08
N GLN A 53 -0.60 -2.07 9.01
CA GLN A 53 -1.18 -3.42 9.07
C GLN A 53 -0.82 -4.25 7.83
N HIS A 54 -0.79 -3.62 6.65
CA HIS A 54 -0.31 -4.26 5.41
C HIS A 54 1.16 -4.69 5.54
N TYR A 55 2.04 -3.81 6.01
CA TYR A 55 3.44 -4.14 6.32
C TYR A 55 3.56 -5.37 7.24
N VAL A 56 2.77 -5.42 8.31
CA VAL A 56 2.76 -6.56 9.25
C VAL A 56 2.25 -7.85 8.58
N LEU A 57 1.28 -7.76 7.67
CA LEU A 57 0.80 -8.92 6.93
C LEU A 57 1.87 -9.47 5.98
N ILE A 58 2.61 -8.61 5.29
CA ILE A 58 3.69 -9.02 4.39
C ILE A 58 4.76 -9.79 5.16
N GLU A 59 5.15 -9.32 6.35
CA GLU A 59 6.07 -10.03 7.24
C GLU A 59 5.52 -11.38 7.70
N PHE A 60 4.25 -11.41 8.11
CA PHE A 60 3.56 -12.64 8.47
C PHE A 60 3.53 -13.65 7.32
N GLY A 61 3.21 -13.18 6.11
CA GLY A 61 3.18 -13.98 4.90
C GLY A 61 4.56 -14.52 4.53
N ARG A 62 5.61 -13.69 4.62
CA ARG A 62 7.01 -14.10 4.41
C ARG A 62 7.38 -15.26 5.33
N SER A 63 7.04 -15.16 6.61
CA SER A 63 7.33 -16.23 7.59
C SER A 63 6.65 -17.54 7.20
N LEU A 64 5.38 -17.52 6.77
CA LEU A 64 4.66 -18.73 6.36
C LEU A 64 5.19 -19.31 5.05
N CYS A 65 5.49 -18.45 4.08
CA CYS A 65 6.07 -18.85 2.81
C CYS A 65 7.47 -19.44 3.01
N SER A 66 8.26 -18.96 3.98
CA SER A 66 9.61 -19.49 4.25
C SER A 66 9.62 -20.95 4.70
N THR A 67 8.51 -21.45 5.28
CA THR A 67 8.40 -22.85 5.70
C THR A 67 7.73 -23.73 4.65
N ALA A 68 7.09 -23.13 3.64
CA ALA A 68 6.32 -23.83 2.61
C ALA A 68 7.03 -23.85 1.24
N PHE A 69 7.82 -22.82 0.94
CA PHE A 69 8.46 -22.58 -0.36
C PHE A 69 9.94 -22.21 -0.21
N ASP A 70 10.70 -22.36 -1.30
CA ASP A 70 12.00 -21.71 -1.44
C ASP A 70 11.79 -20.22 -1.77
N LEU A 71 12.19 -19.32 -0.88
CA LEU A 71 12.02 -17.88 -1.08
C LEU A 71 12.89 -17.33 -2.21
N ASP A 72 13.96 -18.02 -2.58
CA ASP A 72 14.85 -17.59 -3.66
C ASP A 72 14.39 -18.10 -5.03
N MET A 73 13.23 -18.77 -5.09
CA MET A 73 12.61 -19.16 -6.34
C MET A 73 12.23 -17.93 -7.19
N PRO A 74 12.42 -17.99 -8.53
CA PRO A 74 11.94 -16.95 -9.42
C PRO A 74 10.41 -16.93 -9.47
N ILE A 75 9.83 -15.72 -9.55
CA ILE A 75 8.41 -15.52 -9.81
C ILE A 75 8.20 -15.36 -11.31
N HIS A 76 7.28 -16.14 -11.87
CA HIS A 76 6.90 -16.06 -13.29
C HIS A 76 5.48 -15.50 -13.51
N ASP A 77 4.65 -15.54 -12.47
CA ASP A 77 3.21 -15.23 -12.56
C ASP A 77 2.85 -13.92 -11.84
N LEU A 78 3.81 -12.99 -11.71
CA LEU A 78 3.48 -11.66 -11.20
C LEU A 78 2.51 -11.00 -12.21
N PRO A 79 1.44 -10.32 -11.75
CA PRO A 79 0.65 -9.47 -12.63
C PRO A 79 1.54 -8.54 -13.44
N ALA A 80 1.04 -8.01 -14.55
CA ALA A 80 1.76 -7.03 -15.35
C ALA A 80 1.84 -5.69 -14.58
N ILE A 81 2.63 -5.68 -13.51
CA ILE A 81 2.97 -4.50 -12.73
C ILE A 81 4.02 -3.77 -13.57
N GLY A 82 3.81 -2.47 -13.83
CA GLY A 82 4.87 -1.55 -14.14
C GLY A 82 6.02 -1.76 -13.16
N SER A 83 7.25 -1.74 -13.68
CA SER A 83 8.46 -2.12 -12.92
C SER A 83 8.40 -1.68 -11.45
N ILE A 84 8.64 -2.58 -10.49
CA ILE A 84 8.74 -2.26 -9.05
C ILE A 84 9.66 -1.04 -8.82
N SER A 85 10.68 -0.87 -9.67
CA SER A 85 11.53 0.33 -9.67
C SER A 85 10.72 1.62 -9.82
N LYS A 86 9.76 1.66 -10.75
CA LYS A 86 8.91 2.83 -10.98
C LYS A 86 8.08 3.16 -9.75
N ILE A 87 7.48 2.17 -9.09
CA ILE A 87 6.72 2.38 -7.84
C ILE A 87 7.64 3.02 -6.79
N LYS A 88 8.87 2.50 -6.64
CA LYS A 88 9.86 3.04 -5.70
C LYS A 88 10.36 4.44 -6.07
N ASP A 89 10.49 4.73 -7.35
CA ASP A 89 10.90 6.05 -7.86
C ASP A 89 9.80 7.09 -7.59
N ASP A 90 8.53 6.74 -7.85
CA ASP A 90 7.38 7.61 -7.57
C ASP A 90 7.21 7.85 -6.07
N LEU A 91 7.35 6.80 -5.25
CA LEU A 91 7.45 6.91 -3.78
C LEU A 91 8.50 7.90 -3.33
N THR A 92 9.71 7.85 -3.90
CA THR A 92 10.81 8.75 -3.54
C THR A 92 10.46 10.20 -3.82
N LYS A 93 9.73 10.48 -4.92
CA LYS A 93 9.25 11.84 -5.22
C LYS A 93 8.20 12.30 -4.22
N HIS A 94 7.28 11.42 -3.81
CA HIS A 94 6.26 11.76 -2.81
C HIS A 94 6.89 12.05 -1.45
N GLU A 95 7.83 11.22 -1.00
CA GLU A 95 8.57 11.44 0.24
C GLU A 95 9.31 12.78 0.21
N GLN A 96 10.06 13.06 -0.86
CA GLN A 96 10.77 14.33 -1.00
C GLN A 96 9.81 15.53 -0.90
N ARG A 97 8.67 15.46 -1.59
CA ARG A 97 7.67 16.54 -1.58
C ARG A 97 7.10 16.78 -0.19
N VAL A 98 6.88 15.73 0.60
CA VAL A 98 6.38 15.85 1.98
C VAL A 98 7.49 16.32 2.93
N ASP A 99 8.73 15.90 2.71
CA ASP A 99 9.89 16.29 3.52
C ASP A 99 10.30 17.75 3.33
N GLU A 100 10.05 18.32 2.16
CA GLU A 100 10.23 19.76 1.90
C GLU A 100 9.20 20.64 2.68
N MET A 101 8.27 20.03 3.41
CA MET A 101 7.29 20.66 4.33
C MET A 101 6.42 21.76 3.71
N ASN A 102 6.34 21.85 2.38
CA ASN A 102 5.53 22.82 1.67
C ASN A 102 4.35 22.14 0.96
N VAL A 103 3.54 21.43 1.74
CA VAL A 103 2.38 20.66 1.25
C VAL A 103 1.12 21.31 1.81
N ASN A 104 0.15 21.64 0.95
CA ASN A 104 -1.19 22.02 1.39
C ASN A 104 -2.16 20.83 1.33
N LEU A 105 -3.40 21.04 1.78
CA LEU A 105 -4.44 19.98 1.79
C LEU A 105 -4.70 19.37 0.40
N SER A 106 -4.72 20.18 -0.67
CA SER A 106 -4.89 19.69 -2.05
C SER A 106 -3.69 18.84 -2.48
N ASP A 107 -2.47 19.26 -2.14
CA ASP A 107 -1.26 18.48 -2.42
C ASP A 107 -1.26 17.14 -1.67
N GLY A 108 -1.68 17.12 -0.40
CA GLY A 108 -1.78 15.89 0.40
C GLY A 108 -2.77 14.89 -0.22
N PHE A 109 -3.92 15.36 -0.71
CA PHE A 109 -4.85 14.51 -1.44
C PHE A 109 -4.30 14.03 -2.78
N LYS A 110 -3.59 14.86 -3.56
CA LYS A 110 -2.94 14.43 -4.81
C LYS A 110 -1.95 13.30 -4.56
N ILE A 111 -1.07 13.47 -3.56
CA ILE A 111 -0.11 12.44 -3.17
C ILE A 111 -0.83 11.14 -2.79
N THR A 112 -1.89 11.24 -1.97
CA THR A 112 -2.68 10.08 -1.57
C THR A 112 -3.29 9.38 -2.79
N ILE A 113 -3.94 10.12 -3.70
CA ILE A 113 -4.55 9.54 -4.90
C ILE A 113 -3.50 8.90 -5.82
N GLU A 114 -2.34 9.52 -6.00
CA GLU A 114 -1.23 8.98 -6.80
C GLU A 114 -0.67 7.68 -6.21
N ILE A 115 -0.55 7.59 -4.88
CA ILE A 115 -0.17 6.38 -4.15
C ILE A 115 -1.21 5.26 -4.37
N GLU A 116 -2.48 5.54 -4.16
CA GLU A 116 -3.57 4.56 -4.29
C GLU A 116 -3.81 4.15 -5.75
N GLN A 117 -3.35 4.94 -6.73
CA GLN A 117 -3.33 4.57 -8.15
C GLN A 117 -2.13 3.70 -8.53
N SER A 118 -1.14 3.57 -7.66
CA SER A 118 0.02 2.74 -7.94
C SER A 118 -0.36 1.26 -8.05
N GLU A 119 0.47 0.47 -8.72
CA GLU A 119 0.25 -0.97 -8.86
C GLU A 119 0.73 -1.76 -7.63
N ALA A 120 0.98 -1.08 -6.50
CA ALA A 120 1.40 -1.71 -5.24
C ALA A 120 0.37 -2.73 -4.74
N ASP A 121 -0.92 -2.43 -4.85
CA ASP A 121 -2.02 -3.34 -4.49
C ASP A 121 -1.93 -4.68 -5.24
N GLN A 122 -1.48 -4.68 -6.49
CA GLN A 122 -1.33 -5.91 -7.27
C GLN A 122 -0.22 -6.80 -6.72
N LEU A 123 0.90 -6.19 -6.29
CA LEU A 123 2.00 -6.89 -5.63
C LEU A 123 1.54 -7.47 -4.29
N PHE A 124 0.83 -6.67 -3.49
CA PHE A 124 0.26 -7.12 -2.22
C PHE A 124 -0.70 -8.29 -2.42
N MET A 125 -1.66 -8.18 -3.36
CA MET A 125 -2.62 -9.25 -3.64
C MET A 125 -1.94 -10.53 -4.11
N TYR A 126 -0.88 -10.43 -4.91
CA TYR A 126 -0.09 -11.58 -5.29
C TYR A 126 0.53 -12.28 -4.07
N LEU A 127 1.18 -11.52 -3.18
CA LEU A 127 1.81 -12.07 -1.97
C LEU A 127 0.78 -12.61 -0.97
N ALA A 128 -0.40 -12.00 -0.88
CA ALA A 128 -1.50 -12.50 -0.07
C ALA A 128 -1.98 -13.87 -0.58
N LYS A 129 -2.09 -14.08 -1.90
CA LYS A 129 -2.40 -15.39 -2.49
C LYS A 129 -1.29 -16.42 -2.22
N MET A 130 -0.02 -16.02 -2.29
CA MET A 130 1.09 -16.91 -1.93
C MET A 130 1.04 -17.31 -0.45
N THR A 131 0.69 -16.37 0.42
CA THR A 131 0.49 -16.61 1.85
C THR A 131 -0.65 -17.60 2.09
N GLU A 132 -1.78 -17.44 1.39
CA GLU A 132 -2.89 -18.39 1.45
C GLU A 132 -2.45 -19.81 1.07
N LYS A 133 -1.69 -19.96 -0.03
CA LYS A 133 -1.15 -21.25 -0.45
C LYS A 133 -0.24 -21.86 0.62
N ALA A 134 0.65 -21.06 1.23
CA ALA A 134 1.51 -21.52 2.32
C ALA A 134 0.71 -22.00 3.53
N ILE A 135 -0.37 -21.28 3.89
CA ILE A 135 -1.27 -21.68 5.00
C ILE A 135 -1.85 -23.07 4.75
N TYR A 136 -2.34 -23.35 3.54
CA TYR A 136 -2.86 -24.66 3.18
C TYR A 136 -1.78 -25.74 3.21
N GLN A 137 -0.60 -25.48 2.64
CA GLN A 137 0.51 -26.43 2.62
C GLN A 137 1.02 -26.80 4.02
N ASN A 138 1.05 -25.82 4.93
CA ASN A 138 1.46 -26.04 6.31
C ASN A 138 0.35 -26.59 7.22
N ASN A 139 -0.88 -26.82 6.69
CA ASN A 139 -2.06 -27.21 7.45
C ASN A 139 -2.44 -26.22 8.59
N GLN A 140 -2.21 -24.92 8.39
CA GLN A 140 -2.45 -23.88 9.40
C GLN A 140 -3.73 -23.07 9.13
N THR A 141 -4.80 -23.72 8.68
CA THR A 141 -6.03 -23.06 8.18
C THR A 141 -6.71 -22.11 9.19
N PHE A 142 -6.44 -22.25 10.49
CA PHE A 142 -6.86 -21.30 11.52
C PHE A 142 -6.33 -19.87 11.29
N LEU A 143 -5.27 -19.70 10.49
CA LEU A 143 -4.67 -18.43 10.11
C LEU A 143 -5.41 -17.69 8.98
N LEU A 144 -6.30 -18.36 8.23
CA LEU A 144 -7.02 -17.76 7.10
C LEU A 144 -7.87 -16.56 7.53
N ASN A 145 -8.43 -16.60 8.75
CA ASN A 145 -9.22 -15.48 9.28
C ASN A 145 -8.39 -14.20 9.43
N ARG A 146 -7.10 -14.32 9.77
CA ARG A 146 -6.20 -13.17 9.87
C ARG A 146 -5.92 -12.58 8.49
N LEU A 147 -5.66 -13.43 7.49
CA LEU A 147 -5.41 -13.01 6.12
C LEU A 147 -6.65 -12.31 5.53
N ASN A 148 -7.82 -12.93 5.67
CA ASN A 148 -9.09 -12.41 5.14
C ASN A 148 -9.49 -11.06 5.74
N ARG A 149 -9.20 -10.82 7.03
CA ARG A 149 -9.52 -9.53 7.67
C ARG A 149 -8.76 -8.39 7.01
N ILE A 150 -7.45 -8.57 6.80
CA ILE A 150 -6.58 -7.51 6.28
C ILE A 150 -6.83 -7.30 4.78
N GLN A 151 -7.07 -8.36 4.01
CA GLN A 151 -7.45 -8.22 2.60
C GLN A 151 -8.76 -7.45 2.42
N LYS A 152 -9.73 -7.59 3.35
CA LYS A 152 -10.94 -6.79 3.32
C LYS A 152 -10.66 -5.32 3.60
N GLU A 153 -9.75 -4.99 4.52
CA GLU A 153 -9.40 -3.61 4.83
C GLU A 153 -8.83 -2.88 3.59
N MET A 154 -7.97 -3.55 2.82
CA MET A 154 -7.43 -3.00 1.57
C MET A 154 -8.51 -2.71 0.52
N GLN A 155 -9.56 -3.53 0.42
CA GLN A 155 -10.69 -3.27 -0.50
C GLN A 155 -11.49 -2.00 -0.17
N HIS A 156 -11.33 -1.44 1.04
CA HIS A 156 -12.03 -0.23 1.47
C HIS A 156 -11.12 1.02 1.46
N HIS A 157 -9.83 0.90 1.10
CA HIS A 157 -8.90 2.02 1.06
C HIS A 157 -9.36 3.13 0.11
N HIS A 158 -9.62 2.76 -1.15
CA HIS A 158 -10.06 3.72 -2.16
C HIS A 158 -11.36 4.42 -1.76
N GLN A 159 -12.31 3.68 -1.17
CA GLN A 159 -13.55 4.25 -0.67
C GLN A 159 -13.32 5.27 0.46
N THR A 160 -12.38 4.98 1.36
CA THR A 160 -11.99 5.88 2.45
C THR A 160 -11.43 7.19 1.90
N VAL A 161 -10.56 7.11 0.87
CA VAL A 161 -9.99 8.29 0.18
C VAL A 161 -11.07 9.08 -0.55
N ILE A 162 -11.99 8.41 -1.26
CA ILE A 162 -13.12 9.05 -1.95
C ILE A 162 -14.00 9.83 -0.96
N GLU A 163 -14.35 9.23 0.16
CA GLU A 163 -15.19 9.88 1.17
C GLU A 163 -14.47 11.05 1.84
N ALA A 164 -13.18 10.90 2.15
CA ALA A 164 -12.38 11.97 2.72
C ALA A 164 -12.24 13.14 1.75
N ALA A 165 -11.94 12.88 0.48
CA ALA A 165 -11.85 13.92 -0.55
C ALA A 165 -13.17 14.71 -0.69
N LYS A 166 -14.32 14.01 -0.72
CA LYS A 166 -15.65 14.64 -0.79
C LYS A 166 -15.98 15.50 0.44
N ARG A 167 -15.48 15.11 1.63
CA ARG A 167 -15.82 15.79 2.90
C ARG A 167 -14.84 16.92 3.25
N LEU A 168 -13.58 16.79 2.87
CA LEU A 168 -12.49 17.62 3.38
C LEU A 168 -11.86 18.51 2.29
N SER A 169 -11.98 18.15 1.01
CA SER A 169 -11.47 18.98 -0.09
C SER A 169 -12.57 19.90 -0.64
N ASN A 170 -12.22 21.15 -0.87
CA ASN A 170 -13.05 22.11 -1.60
C ASN A 170 -12.70 22.17 -3.10
N ASP A 171 -11.71 21.38 -3.55
CA ASP A 171 -11.22 21.37 -4.93
C ASP A 171 -11.98 20.30 -5.75
N PRO A 172 -12.78 20.69 -6.76
CA PRO A 172 -13.54 19.76 -7.58
C PRO A 172 -12.66 18.78 -8.37
N GLU A 173 -11.43 19.15 -8.73
CA GLU A 173 -10.53 18.23 -9.43
C GLU A 173 -10.06 17.11 -8.52
N ILE A 174 -9.73 17.43 -7.26
CA ILE A 174 -9.38 16.40 -6.26
C ILE A 174 -10.52 15.41 -6.06
N ILE A 175 -11.76 15.89 -5.99
CA ILE A 175 -12.93 15.02 -5.83
C ILE A 175 -13.08 14.12 -7.06
N ARG A 176 -12.90 14.65 -8.28
CA ARG A 176 -12.96 13.86 -9.51
C ARG A 176 -11.86 12.79 -9.55
N SER A 177 -10.62 13.17 -9.26
CA SER A 177 -9.47 12.25 -9.22
C SER A 177 -9.61 11.18 -8.14
N ALA A 178 -10.18 11.51 -6.98
CA ALA A 178 -10.45 10.50 -5.97
C ALA A 178 -11.53 9.51 -6.46
N VAL A 179 -12.62 10.00 -7.06
CA VAL A 179 -13.70 9.14 -7.58
C VAL A 179 -13.20 8.18 -8.66
N SER A 180 -12.19 8.54 -9.45
CA SER A 180 -11.63 7.62 -10.44
C SER A 180 -10.96 6.38 -9.83
N LEU A 181 -10.60 6.41 -8.54
CA LEU A 181 -10.12 5.21 -7.82
C LEU A 181 -11.17 4.10 -7.78
N SER A 182 -12.47 4.42 -7.86
CA SER A 182 -13.54 3.40 -7.89
C SER A 182 -13.54 2.52 -9.15
N HIS A 183 -12.72 2.86 -10.14
CA HIS A 183 -12.56 2.13 -11.40
C HIS A 183 -11.20 1.45 -11.53
N HIS A 184 -10.38 1.51 -10.48
CA HIS A 184 -9.05 0.91 -10.39
C HIS A 184 -9.11 -0.39 -9.58
#